data_AF-A0A351K083-F1
#
_entry.id   AF-A0A351K083-F1
#
_cell.length_a   1.000
_cell.length_b   1.000
_cell.length_c   1.000
_cell.angle_alpha   90.00
_cell.angle_beta   90.00
_cell.angle_gamma   90.00
#
_symmetry.space_group_name_H-M   'P 1'
#
loop_
_entity.id
_entity.type
_entity.pdbx_description
1 polymer ?
#
loop_
_entity_poly.entity_id
_entity_poly.type
_entity_poly.pdbx_seq_one_letter_code
_entity_poly.pdbx_strand_id
1 'polypeptide(L)'
;NVAILLDATNLVERHRERLYCIIDRLRLKLIILRVEAPPEVVQERLQARMAIDNASLDSSEADFGVYLKMKTNKQTIRRQHFAVDTSRDIAPVIEKIVRELRR
;
A
#
# COMPACT_ATOMS: atom_id res chain seq x y z
N ASN A 1 15.21 11.11 15.58
CA ASN A 1 13.87 10.51 15.40
C ASN A 1 13.92 9.66 14.14
N VAL A 2 13.56 8.38 14.21
CA VAL A 2 13.62 7.46 13.05
C VAL A 2 12.22 7.32 12.48
N ALA A 3 12.04 7.64 11.20
CA ALA A 3 10.79 7.38 10.50
C ALA A 3 10.75 5.90 10.07
N ILE A 4 9.61 5.25 10.25
CA ILE A 4 9.39 3.85 9.86
C ILE A 4 8.36 3.83 8.74
N LEU A 5 8.71 3.21 7.61
CA LEU A 5 7.79 2.92 6.52
C LEU A 5 7.38 1.45 6.62
N LEU A 6 6.08 1.20 6.72
CA LEU A 6 5.51 -0.15 6.69
C LEU A 6 4.75 -0.31 5.39
N ASP A 7 5.24 -1.19 4.52
CA ASP A 7 4.53 -1.63 3.33
C ASP A 7 4.01 -3.06 3.53
N ALA A 8 2.72 -3.26 3.31
CA ALA A 8 2.07 -4.55 3.47
C ALA A 8 0.71 -4.56 2.78
N THR A 9 0.31 -5.72 2.29
CA THR A 9 -1.04 -5.97 1.76
C THR A 9 -2.08 -6.06 2.88
N ASN A 10 -2.36 -4.94 3.53
CA ASN A 10 -3.23 -4.83 4.70
C ASN A 10 -4.72 -4.77 4.34
N LEU A 11 -5.29 -5.88 3.89
CA LEU A 11 -6.68 -5.95 3.39
C LEU A 11 -7.75 -5.89 4.49
N VAL A 12 -7.46 -6.45 5.67
CA VAL A 12 -8.43 -6.67 6.76
C VAL A 12 -8.25 -5.63 7.86
N GLU A 13 -9.34 -4.99 8.31
CA GLU A 13 -9.33 -3.94 9.34
C GLU A 13 -8.77 -4.46 10.67
N ARG A 14 -9.16 -5.66 11.10
CA ARG A 14 -8.63 -6.30 12.33
C ARG A 14 -7.10 -6.41 12.33
N HIS A 15 -6.47 -6.56 11.17
CA HIS A 15 -5.01 -6.60 11.07
C HIS A 15 -4.42 -5.19 11.22
N ARG A 16 -5.07 -4.17 10.63
CA ARG A 16 -4.69 -2.76 10.77
C ARG A 16 -4.89 -2.23 12.18
N GLU A 17 -5.93 -2.67 12.89
CA GLU A 17 -6.23 -2.27 14.27
C GLU A 17 -5.05 -2.54 15.22
N ARG A 18 -4.28 -3.61 15.01
CA ARG A 18 -3.09 -3.88 15.82
C ARG A 18 -2.05 -2.76 15.71
N LEU A 19 -1.79 -2.27 14.49
CA LEU A 19 -0.89 -1.15 14.26
C LEU A 19 -1.46 0.13 14.87
N TYR A 20 -2.74 0.38 14.66
CA TYR A 20 -3.42 1.54 15.25
C TYR A 20 -3.28 1.59 16.76
N CYS A 21 -3.55 0.48 17.46
CA CYS A 21 -3.41 0.40 18.92
C CYS A 21 -1.99 0.69 19.40
N ILE A 22 -0.96 0.23 18.69
CA ILE A 22 0.45 0.50 19.03
C ILE A 22 0.74 1.99 18.89
N ILE A 23 0.36 2.60 17.76
CA ILE A 23 0.56 4.03 17.51
C ILE A 23 -0.17 4.86 18.57
N ASP A 24 -1.44 4.56 18.84
CA ASP A 24 -2.27 5.32 19.79
C ASP A 24 -1.69 5.21 21.22
N ARG A 25 -1.28 4.01 21.65
CA ARG A 25 -0.65 3.77 22.96
C ARG A 25 0.67 4.54 23.12
N LEU A 26 1.49 4.58 22.08
CA LEU A 26 2.78 5.26 22.09
C LEU A 26 2.67 6.75 21.77
N ARG A 27 1.45 7.25 21.47
CA ARG A 27 1.18 8.63 21.04
C ARG A 27 2.08 9.07 19.87
N LEU A 28 2.29 8.16 18.92
CA LEU A 28 3.09 8.41 17.74
C LEU A 28 2.24 9.00 16.61
N LYS A 29 2.91 9.72 15.70
CA LYS A 29 2.29 10.15 14.45
C LYS A 29 2.13 8.97 13.50
N LEU A 30 0.95 8.80 12.92
CA LEU A 30 0.67 7.80 11.88
C LEU A 30 0.12 8.49 10.65
N ILE A 31 0.77 8.24 9.51
CA ILE A 31 0.30 8.64 8.19
C ILE A 31 -0.07 7.36 7.44
N ILE A 32 -1.33 7.26 7.00
CA ILE A 32 -1.84 6.09 6.29
C ILE A 32 -1.87 6.39 4.79
N LEU A 33 -1.30 5.49 4.00
CA LEU A 33 -1.31 5.54 2.54
C LEU A 33 -2.12 4.35 2.00
N ARG A 34 -3.13 4.63 1.19
CA ARG A 34 -3.85 3.62 0.40
C ARG A 34 -3.33 3.69 -1.03
N VAL A 35 -2.51 2.72 -1.41
CA VAL A 35 -1.88 2.66 -2.73
C VAL A 35 -2.69 1.73 -3.63
N GLU A 36 -3.14 2.23 -4.77
CA GLU A 36 -3.98 1.52 -5.74
C GLU A 36 -3.56 1.83 -7.18
N ALA A 37 -4.07 1.04 -8.12
CA ALA A 37 -4.07 1.32 -9.56
C ALA A 37 -5.34 0.69 -10.16
N PRO A 38 -5.78 1.14 -11.35
CA PRO A 38 -6.83 0.47 -12.10
C PRO A 38 -6.47 -1.02 -12.36
N PRO A 39 -7.45 -1.94 -12.34
CA PRO A 39 -7.21 -3.38 -12.51
C PRO A 39 -6.41 -3.74 -13.76
N GLU A 40 -6.66 -3.07 -14.86
CA GLU A 40 -5.97 -3.24 -16.15
C GLU A 40 -4.47 -2.91 -16.03
N VAL A 41 -4.13 -1.84 -15.31
CA VAL A 41 -2.74 -1.45 -15.04
C VAL A 41 -2.06 -2.46 -14.12
N VAL A 42 -2.79 -3.02 -13.15
CA VAL A 42 -2.26 -4.08 -12.27
C VAL A 42 -2.00 -5.35 -13.07
N GLN A 43 -2.92 -5.75 -13.95
CA GLN A 43 -2.77 -6.92 -14.81
C GLN A 43 -1.54 -6.81 -15.70
N GLU A 44 -1.40 -5.68 -16.40
CA GLU A 44 -0.24 -5.41 -17.26
C GLU A 44 1.08 -5.49 -16.47
N ARG A 45 1.12 -4.88 -15.28
CA ARG A 45 2.31 -4.91 -14.41
C ARG A 45 2.64 -6.32 -13.92
N LEU A 46 1.64 -7.15 -13.59
CA LEU A 46 1.87 -8.54 -13.19
C LEU A 46 2.36 -9.39 -14.37
N GLN A 47 1.78 -9.22 -15.55
CA GLN A 47 2.25 -9.89 -16.78
C GLN A 47 3.68 -9.50 -17.13
N ALA A 48 4.01 -8.21 -17.05
CA ALA A 48 5.36 -7.71 -17.28
C ALA A 48 6.37 -8.28 -16.26
N ARG A 49 5.98 -8.42 -14.98
CA ARG A 49 6.82 -9.07 -13.95
C ARG A 49 7.09 -10.53 -14.29
N MET A 50 6.08 -11.28 -14.71
CA MET A 50 6.24 -12.70 -15.09
C MET A 50 7.06 -12.89 -16.36
N ALA A 51 7.02 -11.94 -17.29
CA ALA A 51 7.79 -11.98 -18.54
C ALA A 51 9.28 -11.67 -18.32
N ILE A 52 9.63 -11.03 -17.21
CA ILE A 52 11.01 -10.76 -16.82
C ILE A 52 11.47 -11.93 -15.95
N ASP A 53 12.34 -12.77 -16.51
CA ASP A 53 12.94 -13.96 -15.88
C ASP A 53 13.96 -13.59 -14.77
N ASN A 54 13.62 -12.64 -13.90
CA ASN A 54 14.40 -12.22 -12.75
C ASN A 54 13.95 -12.99 -11.50
N ALA A 55 14.16 -14.30 -11.52
CA ALA A 55 13.93 -15.20 -10.39
C ALA A 55 14.72 -14.84 -9.10
N SER A 56 15.54 -13.77 -9.11
CA SER A 56 16.42 -13.40 -8.01
C SER A 56 16.00 -12.18 -7.18
N LEU A 57 14.94 -11.43 -7.54
CA LEU A 57 14.52 -10.22 -6.80
C LEU A 57 13.03 -10.18 -6.42
N ASP A 58 12.14 -10.85 -7.14
CA ASP A 58 10.73 -10.92 -6.83
C ASP A 58 10.36 -12.34 -6.39
N SER A 59 10.23 -12.56 -5.09
CA SER A 59 9.80 -13.85 -4.52
C SER A 59 8.27 -13.99 -4.47
N SER A 60 7.53 -13.05 -5.06
CA SER A 60 6.07 -13.05 -5.03
C SER A 60 5.51 -13.89 -6.17
N GLU A 61 4.89 -15.02 -5.84
CA GLU A 61 4.13 -15.85 -6.80
C GLU A 61 2.71 -15.30 -7.08
N ALA A 62 2.43 -14.05 -6.73
CA ALA A 62 1.10 -13.46 -6.85
C ALA A 62 0.75 -13.17 -8.31
N ASP A 63 -0.13 -13.99 -8.88
CA ASP A 63 -0.70 -13.77 -10.21
C ASP A 63 -1.94 -12.85 -10.19
N PHE A 64 -2.51 -12.59 -11.36
CA PHE A 64 -3.73 -11.78 -11.47
C PHE A 64 -4.93 -12.41 -10.74
N GLY A 65 -4.99 -13.75 -10.63
CA GLY A 65 -6.00 -14.46 -9.86
C GLY A 65 -5.90 -14.18 -8.35
N VAL A 66 -4.67 -14.12 -7.82
CA VAL A 66 -4.39 -13.69 -6.44
C VAL A 66 -4.83 -12.25 -6.23
N TYR A 67 -4.50 -11.34 -7.16
CA TYR A 67 -4.97 -9.95 -7.09
C TYR A 67 -6.51 -9.85 -7.02
N LEU A 68 -7.23 -10.59 -7.87
CA LEU A 68 -8.70 -10.58 -7.86
C LEU A 68 -9.26 -11.05 -6.52
N LYS A 69 -8.71 -12.12 -5.94
CA LYS A 69 -9.07 -12.59 -4.59
C LYS A 69 -8.81 -11.53 -3.53
N MET A 70 -7.66 -10.84 -3.59
CA MET A 70 -7.32 -9.76 -2.67
C MET A 70 -8.27 -8.57 -2.78
N LYS A 71 -8.59 -8.17 -4.02
CA LYS A 71 -9.51 -7.06 -4.31
C LYS A 71 -10.88 -7.29 -3.69
N THR A 72 -11.43 -8.49 -3.81
CA THR A 72 -12.75 -8.85 -3.24
C THR A 72 -12.76 -8.84 -1.71
N ASN A 73 -11.65 -9.20 -1.08
CA ASN A 73 -11.55 -9.28 0.39
C ASN A 73 -11.13 -7.95 1.06
N LYS A 74 -10.92 -6.89 0.28
CA LYS A 74 -10.44 -5.62 0.80
C LYS A 74 -11.52 -4.91 1.62
N GLN A 75 -11.22 -4.63 2.89
CA GLN A 75 -12.07 -3.83 3.77
C GLN A 75 -11.67 -2.36 3.77
N THR A 76 -12.67 -1.46 3.75
CA THR A 76 -12.49 0.00 3.75
C THR A 76 -11.64 0.50 4.92
N ILE A 77 -10.70 1.41 4.63
CA ILE A 77 -9.93 2.13 5.64
C ILE A 77 -10.80 3.27 6.19
N ARG A 78 -11.11 3.23 7.48
CA ARG A 78 -11.97 4.24 8.15
C ARG A 78 -11.21 5.46 8.66
N ARG A 79 -9.94 5.31 9.02
CA ARG A 79 -9.08 6.43 9.46
C ARG A 79 -8.72 7.34 8.29
N GLN A 80 -8.38 8.59 8.58
CA GLN A 80 -7.88 9.52 7.57
C GLN A 80 -6.63 8.94 6.88
N HIS A 81 -6.63 8.96 5.55
CA HIS A 81 -5.57 8.40 4.74
C HIS A 81 -5.42 9.17 3.43
N PHE A 82 -4.22 9.13 2.85
CA PHE A 82 -3.99 9.56 1.48
C PHE A 82 -4.33 8.40 0.54
N ALA A 83 -5.14 8.68 -0.48
CA ALA A 83 -5.34 7.74 -1.59
C ALA A 83 -4.33 8.06 -2.69
N VAL A 84 -3.58 7.05 -3.13
CA VAL A 84 -2.51 7.16 -4.12
C VAL A 84 -2.86 6.26 -5.30
N ASP A 85 -3.22 6.86 -6.43
CA ASP A 85 -3.38 6.15 -7.70
C ASP A 85 -2.04 6.14 -8.44
N THR A 86 -1.40 4.98 -8.46
CA THR A 86 -0.08 4.77 -9.07
C THR A 86 -0.12 4.64 -10.59
N SER A 87 -1.29 4.76 -11.22
CA SER A 87 -1.38 4.92 -12.68
C SER A 87 -1.15 6.37 -13.15
N ARG A 88 -1.07 7.31 -12.21
CA ARG A 88 -0.90 8.75 -12.46
C ARG A 88 0.44 9.24 -11.91
N ASP A 89 0.74 10.51 -12.15
CA ASP A 89 1.84 11.18 -11.46
C ASP A 89 1.58 11.23 -9.94
N ILE A 90 2.47 10.58 -9.18
CA ILE A 90 2.40 10.48 -7.72
C ILE A 90 3.16 11.61 -7.02
N ALA A 91 3.98 12.41 -7.72
CA ALA A 91 4.81 13.45 -7.11
C ALA A 91 4.01 14.42 -6.21
N PRO A 92 2.82 14.90 -6.60
CA PRO A 92 2.04 15.81 -5.74
C PRO A 92 1.61 15.18 -4.42
N VAL A 93 1.42 13.86 -4.38
CA VAL A 93 1.03 13.14 -3.15
C VAL A 93 2.26 12.93 -2.27
N ILE A 94 3.41 12.57 -2.85
CA ILE A 94 4.68 12.47 -2.13
C ILE A 94 5.04 13.80 -1.46
N GLU A 95 4.90 14.93 -2.16
CA GLU A 95 5.14 16.25 -1.59
C GLU A 95 4.22 16.58 -0.40
N LYS A 96 2.95 16.15 -0.46
CA LYS A 96 2.01 16.31 0.66
C LYS A 96 2.43 15.46 1.87
N ILE A 97 2.86 14.21 1.64
CA ILE A 97 3.32 13.31 2.69
C ILE A 97 4.59 13.85 3.34
N VAL A 98 5.56 14.32 2.55
CA VAL A 98 6.81 14.91 3.07
C VAL A 98 6.53 16.17 3.90
N ARG A 99 5.59 17.02 3.47
CA ARG A 99 5.15 18.17 4.27
C ARG A 99 4.50 17.74 5.57
N GLU A 100 3.65 16.72 5.53
CA GLU A 100 3.01 16.19 6.73
C GLU A 100 4.04 15.56 7.67
N LEU A 101 5.04 14.84 7.19
CA LEU A 101 6.12 14.28 8.03
C LEU A 101 6.95 15.33 8.78
N ARG A 102 7.06 16.56 8.23
CA ARG A 102 7.82 17.66 8.84
C ARG A 102 7.04 18.47 9.88
N ARG A 103 5.73 18.28 9.96
CA ARG A 103 4.85 18.88 10.99
C ARG A 103 4.85 18.06 12.26
#